data_AF-A0A3P7IJS6-F1
#
_entry.id   AF-A0A3P7IJS6-F1
#
_cell.length_a   1.000
_cell.length_b   1.000
_cell.length_c   1.000
_cell.angle_alpha   90.00
_cell.angle_beta   90.00
_cell.angle_gamma   90.00
#
_symmetry.space_group_name_H-M   'P 1'
#
loop_
_entity.id
_entity.type
_entity.pdbx_description
1 polymer ?
#
loop_
_entity_poly.entity_id
_entity_poly.type
_entity_poly.pdbx_seq_one_letter_code
_entity_poly.pdbx_strand_id
1 'polypeptide(L)'
;MYVRARYNLGISCMHLNSYREAVEHFVSALELQKGGSDSSSIWPTLRSATIRMPDAPNEILPALDHRDLNEFKAAMSKMRPL
;
A
#
# COMPACT_ATOMS: atom_id res chain seq x y z
N MET A 1 -0.01 16.73 9.28
CA MET A 1 -1.05 17.11 8.30
C MET A 1 -0.98 16.33 6.98
N TYR A 2 0.19 15.82 6.57
CA TYR A 2 0.38 15.17 5.26
C TYR A 2 -0.03 13.67 5.19
N VAL A 3 0.08 12.92 6.30
CA VAL A 3 -0.32 11.50 6.38
C VAL A 3 -1.82 11.29 6.12
N ARG A 4 -2.68 12.09 6.77
CA ARG A 4 -4.15 11.99 6.62
C ARG A 4 -4.62 12.33 5.21
N ALA A 5 -4.00 13.32 4.58
CA ALA A 5 -4.33 13.70 3.21
C ALA A 5 -4.03 12.55 2.23
N ARG A 6 -2.86 11.92 2.35
CA ARG A 6 -2.50 10.74 1.53
C ARG A 6 -3.38 9.54 1.80
N TYR A 7 -3.70 9.29 3.08
CA TYR A 7 -4.64 8.23 3.44
C TYR A 7 -6.02 8.45 2.78
N ASN A 8 -6.59 9.65 2.88
CA ASN A 8 -7.88 9.97 2.27
C ASN A 8 -7.85 9.87 0.75
N LEU A 9 -6.74 10.29 0.11
CA LEU A 9 -6.57 10.15 -1.33
C LEU A 9 -6.55 8.68 -1.76
N GLY A 10 -5.87 7.82 -0.99
CA GLY A 10 -5.90 6.37 -1.21
C GLY A 10 -7.30 5.77 -1.09
N ILE A 11 -8.11 6.22 -0.12
CA ILE A 11 -9.52 5.81 0.00
C ILE A 11 -10.35 6.27 -1.20
N SER A 12 -10.15 7.49 -1.69
CA SER A 12 -10.83 7.95 -2.91
C SER A 12 -10.47 7.09 -4.13
N CYS A 13 -9.19 6.75 -4.30
CA CYS A 13 -8.75 5.84 -5.36
C CYS A 13 -9.38 4.44 -5.23
N MET A 14 -9.56 3.92 -4.01
CA MET A 14 -10.30 2.67 -3.77
C MET A 14 -11.74 2.73 -4.29
N HIS A 15 -12.44 3.84 -4.06
CA HIS A 15 -13.82 4.03 -4.54
C HIS A 15 -13.90 4.14 -6.07
N LEU A 16 -12.82 4.60 -6.72
CA LEU A 16 -12.72 4.71 -8.17
C LEU A 16 -12.23 3.41 -8.84
N ASN A 17 -11.99 2.33 -8.08
CA ASN A 17 -11.34 1.09 -8.52
C ASN A 17 -9.90 1.30 -9.03
N SER A 18 -9.27 2.42 -8.68
CA SER A 18 -7.88 2.75 -8.95
C SER A 18 -6.95 2.13 -7.90
N TYR A 19 -6.89 0.80 -7.85
CA TYR A 19 -6.23 0.07 -6.75
C TYR A 19 -4.71 0.29 -6.70
N ARG A 20 -4.03 0.42 -7.84
CA ARG A 20 -2.59 0.69 -7.90
C ARG A 20 -2.26 2.07 -7.32
N GLU A 21 -2.99 3.11 -7.73
CA GLU A 21 -2.83 4.47 -7.21
C GLU A 21 -3.18 4.54 -5.71
N ALA A 22 -4.21 3.79 -5.27
CA ALA A 22 -4.54 3.67 -3.86
C ALA A 22 -3.36 3.11 -3.03
N VAL A 23 -2.73 2.04 -3.52
CA VAL A 23 -1.53 1.44 -2.91
C VAL A 23 -0.39 2.44 -2.80
N GLU A 24 -0.08 3.21 -3.85
CA GLU A 24 0.97 4.23 -3.84
C GLU A 24 0.73 5.30 -2.77
N HIS A 25 -0.51 5.75 -2.61
CA HIS A 25 -0.88 6.71 -1.58
C HIS A 25 -0.79 6.13 -0.16
N PHE A 26 -1.18 4.88 0.05
CA PHE A 26 -1.05 4.21 1.35
C PHE A 26 0.42 3.96 1.72
N VAL A 27 1.26 3.51 0.78
CA VAL A 27 2.71 3.39 0.96
C VAL A 27 3.32 4.74 1.35
N SER A 28 3.00 5.79 0.59
CA SER A 28 3.47 7.15 0.88
C SER A 28 2.99 7.68 2.24
N ALA A 29 1.84 7.20 2.74
CA ALA A 29 1.33 7.55 4.06
C ALA A 29 2.05 6.78 5.18
N LEU A 30 2.43 5.52 4.95
CA LEU A 30 3.24 4.70 5.87
C LEU A 30 4.68 5.23 5.99
N GLU A 31 5.31 5.62 4.88
CA GLU A 31 6.67 6.21 4.89
C GLU A 31 6.73 7.46 5.78
N LEU A 32 5.71 8.33 5.67
CA LEU A 32 5.59 9.53 6.49
C LEU A 32 5.35 9.25 7.98
N GLN A 33 4.82 8.07 8.33
CA GLN A 33 4.73 7.60 9.71
C GLN A 33 6.08 7.07 10.23
N LYS A 34 7.21 7.51 9.65
CA LYS A 34 8.58 7.08 10.00
C LYS A 34 8.75 5.56 9.98
N GLY A 35 8.43 4.95 8.84
CA GLY A 35 8.63 3.51 8.61
C GLY A 35 7.42 2.64 8.94
N GLY A 36 6.22 3.23 9.05
CA GLY A 36 4.99 2.48 9.24
C GLY A 36 4.99 1.67 10.54
N SER A 37 4.75 2.32 11.67
CA SER A 37 4.53 1.64 12.96
C SER A 37 3.71 0.37 12.76
N ASP A 38 4.12 -0.76 13.35
CA ASP A 38 3.36 -2.02 13.23
C ASP A 38 1.89 -1.79 13.58
N SER A 39 1.61 -0.91 14.54
CA SER A 39 0.26 -0.54 14.96
C SER A 39 -0.53 0.33 13.95
N SER A 40 0.03 0.65 12.78
CA SER A 40 -0.60 1.56 11.82
C SER A 40 -1.86 0.96 11.24
N SER A 41 -2.97 1.70 11.35
CA SER A 41 -4.25 1.33 10.75
C SER A 41 -4.24 1.37 9.21
N ILE A 42 -3.12 1.78 8.59
CA ILE A 42 -2.97 1.82 7.14
C ILE A 42 -2.68 0.42 6.59
N TRP A 43 -2.03 -0.46 7.36
CA TRP A 43 -1.67 -1.82 6.90
C TRP A 43 -2.88 -2.66 6.43
N PRO A 44 -3.99 -2.75 7.17
CA PRO A 44 -5.18 -3.47 6.71
C PRO A 44 -5.79 -2.89 5.43
N THR A 45 -5.76 -1.57 5.29
CA THR A 45 -6.28 -0.86 4.11
C THR A 45 -5.38 -1.08 2.90
N LEU A 46 -4.06 -1.01 3.09
CA LEU A 46 -3.07 -1.34 2.06
C LEU A 46 -3.26 -2.77 1.56
N ARG A 47 -3.38 -3.76 2.47
CA ARG A 47 -3.66 -5.16 2.11
C ARG A 47 -4.93 -5.31 1.27
N SER A 48 -5.99 -4.61 1.66
CA SER A 48 -7.27 -4.63 0.92
C SER A 48 -7.15 -4.06 -0.49
N ALA A 49 -6.35 -3.01 -0.67
CA ALA A 49 -6.06 -2.44 -1.98
C ALA A 49 -5.21 -3.39 -2.83
N THR A 50 -4.16 -3.97 -2.25
CA THR A 50 -3.24 -4.89 -2.93
C THR A 50 -3.94 -6.16 -3.41
N ILE A 51 -4.82 -6.78 -2.62
CA ILE A 51 -5.56 -7.99 -3.03
C ILE A 51 -6.49 -7.72 -4.23
N ARG A 52 -6.93 -6.46 -4.42
CA ARG A 52 -7.78 -6.05 -5.53
C ARG A 52 -7.00 -5.69 -6.79
N MET A 53 -5.66 -5.69 -6.74
CA MET A 53 -4.83 -5.50 -7.91
C MET A 53 -4.73 -6.81 -8.71
N PRO A 54 -5.03 -6.80 -10.02
CA PRO A 54 -5.04 -8.02 -10.83
C PRO A 54 -3.66 -8.67 -10.99
N ASP A 55 -2.59 -7.87 -10.94
CA ASP A 55 -1.21 -8.32 -11.23
C ASP A 55 -0.30 -8.30 -9.99
N ALA A 56 -0.88 -8.41 -8.79
CA ALA A 56 -0.12 -8.38 -7.55
C ALA A 56 0.82 -9.62 -7.46
N PRO A 57 2.12 -9.45 -7.20
CA PRO A 57 3.07 -10.56 -7.12
C PRO A 57 2.80 -11.40 -5.86
N ASN A 58 3.00 -12.72 -5.94
CA ASN A 58 2.76 -13.63 -4.81
C ASN A 58 3.55 -13.27 -3.54
N GLU A 59 4.74 -12.69 -3.71
CA GLU A 59 5.63 -12.25 -2.63
C GLU A 59 5.08 -11.04 -1.84
N ILE A 60 4.02 -10.40 -2.33
CA ILE A 60 3.49 -9.18 -1.71
C ILE A 60 2.70 -9.46 -0.42
N LEU A 61 2.08 -10.64 -0.30
CA LEU A 61 1.27 -11.00 0.86
C LEU A 61 2.14 -11.24 2.10
N PRO A 62 3.25 -12.02 2.02
CA PRO A 62 4.20 -12.12 3.13
C PRO A 62 4.70 -10.76 3.62
N ALA A 63 5.06 -9.85 2.70
CA ALA A 63 5.52 -8.51 3.06
C ALA A 63 4.46 -7.69 3.82
N LEU A 64 3.18 -7.84 3.46
CA LEU A 64 2.06 -7.21 4.16
C LEU A 64 1.82 -7.81 5.54
N ASP A 65 1.97 -9.12 5.69
CA ASP A 65 1.77 -9.83 6.95
C ASP A 65 2.91 -9.50 7.94
N HIS A 66 4.15 -9.39 7.45
CA HIS A 66 5.30 -8.91 8.22
C HIS A 66 5.27 -7.41 8.48
N ARG A 67 4.41 -6.64 7.79
CA ARG A 67 4.36 -5.18 7.85
C ARG A 67 5.71 -4.54 7.51
N ASP A 68 6.45 -5.17 6.59
CA ASP A 68 7.73 -4.66 6.11
C ASP A 68 7.51 -3.84 4.84
N LEU A 69 7.65 -2.52 4.99
CA LEU A 69 7.45 -1.58 3.89
C LEU A 69 8.54 -1.68 2.81
N ASN A 70 9.75 -2.08 3.19
CA ASN A 70 10.85 -2.24 2.24
C ASN A 70 10.66 -3.52 1.42
N GLU A 71 10.31 -4.63 2.08
CA GLU A 71 9.95 -5.88 1.41
C GLU A 71 8.76 -5.68 0.46
N PHE A 72 7.73 -4.96 0.91
CA PHE A 72 6.57 -4.64 0.09
C PHE A 72 6.94 -3.87 -1.17
N LYS A 73 7.77 -2.82 -1.03
CA LYS A 73 8.22 -2.00 -2.18
C LYS A 73 9.09 -2.81 -3.14
N ALA A 74 9.95 -3.68 -2.63
CA ALA A 74 10.76 -4.57 -3.46
C ALA A 74 9.88 -5.54 -4.26
N ALA A 75 8.87 -6.16 -3.63
CA ALA A 75 7.89 -7.00 -4.31
C ALA A 75 7.13 -6.21 -5.39
N MET A 76 6.67 -4.99 -5.07
CA MET A 76 5.97 -4.11 -6.02
C MET A 76 6.83 -3.72 -7.24
N SER A 77 8.14 -3.53 -7.07
CA SER A 77 9.05 -3.20 -8.20
C SER A 77 9.20 -4.33 -9.22
N LYS A 78 8.86 -5.57 -8.85
CA LYS A 78 8.84 -6.72 -9.75
C LYS A 78 7.59 -6.76 -10.63
N MET A 79 6.58 -5.93 -10.34
CA MET A 79 5.44 -5.78 -11.22
C MET A 79 5.87 -5.15 -12.53
N ARG A 80 5.53 -5.81 -13.64
CA ARG A 80 5.79 -5.28 -14.98
C ARG A 80 5.16 -3.88 -15.09
N PRO A 81 5.89 -2.84 -15.53
CA PRO A 81 5.23 -1.65 -16.02
C PRO A 81 4.38 -2.05 -17.23
N LEU A 82 3.19 -1.48 -17.34
CA LEU A 82 2.30 -1.66 -18.49
C LEU A 82 3.05 -1.39 -19.80
#